data_AF-A0A6V8PNI0-F1
#
_entry.id   AF-A0A6V8PNI0-F1
#
_cell.length_a   1.000
_cell.length_b   1.000
_cell.length_c   1.000
_cell.angle_alpha   90.00
_cell.angle_beta   90.00
_cell.angle_gamma   90.00
#
_symmetry.space_group_name_H-M   'P 1'
#
loop_
_entity.id
_entity.type
_entity.pdbx_description
1 polymer ?
#
loop_
_entity_poly.entity_id
_entity_poly.type
_entity_poly.pdbx_seq_one_letter_code
_entity_poly.pdbx_strand_id
1 'polypeptide(L)' 'TEDALRAIARKALIRGTGARGLRSILEEIMLGAMYEIPSRSDVRKCVITKEIVENRLEPTLVTVTTSGSKAAGGAELSA' A
#
# COMPACT_ATOMS: atom_id res chain seq x y z
N THR A 1 2.87 -4.11 8.75
CA THR A 1 2.61 -4.85 10.01
C THR A 1 3.64 -5.94 10.18
N GLU A 2 3.76 -6.59 11.35
CA GLU A 2 4.71 -7.71 11.56
C GLU A 2 4.52 -8.84 10.54
N ASP A 3 3.28 -9.19 10.22
CA ASP A 3 3.00 -10.25 9.25
C ASP A 3 3.36 -9.85 7.81
N ALA A 4 3.28 -8.55 7.48
CA ALA A 4 3.78 -8.04 6.22
C ALA A 4 5.31 -8.17 6.12
N LEU A 5 6.05 -7.87 7.20
CA LEU A 5 7.50 -8.03 7.25
C LEU A 5 7.90 -9.49 7.03
N ARG A 6 7.23 -10.43 7.72
CA ARG A 6 7.44 -11.86 7.53
C ARG A 6 7.09 -12.31 6.11
N ALA A 7 6.03 -11.78 5.51
CA ALA A 7 5.65 -12.09 4.14
C ALA A 7 6.70 -11.61 3.13
N ILE A 8 7.24 -10.40 3.30
CA ILE A 8 8.32 -9.85 2.47
C ILE A 8 9.57 -10.74 2.58
N ALA A 9 9.96 -11.11 3.80
CA ALA A 9 11.11 -11.98 4.03
C ALA A 9 10.94 -13.36 3.36
N ARG A 10 9.77 -14.00 3.52
CA ARG A 10 9.46 -15.27 2.83
C ARG A 10 9.54 -15.14 1.31
N LYS A 11 9.00 -14.05 0.75
CA LYS A 11 9.02 -13.79 -0.70
C LYS A 11 10.44 -13.60 -1.22
N ALA A 12 11.32 -12.94 -0.45
CA ALA A 12 12.74 -12.78 -0.78
C ALA A 12 13.51 -14.12 -0.76
N LEU A 13 13.18 -15.00 0.20
CA LEU A 13 13.72 -16.36 0.25
C LEU A 13 13.27 -17.19 -0.96
N ILE A 14 11.98 -17.16 -1.30
CA ILE A 14 11.43 -17.88 -2.47
C ILE A 14 12.07 -17.39 -3.78
N ARG A 15 12.36 -16.09 -3.91
CA ARG A 15 13.04 -15.52 -5.07
C ARG A 15 14.54 -15.87 -5.16
N GLY A 16 15.11 -16.53 -4.15
CA GLY A 16 16.54 -16.87 -4.11
C GLY A 16 17.48 -15.66 -4.03
N THR A 17 16.95 -14.47 -3.76
CA THR A 17 17.72 -13.21 -3.74
C THR A 17 18.26 -12.90 -2.34
N GLY A 18 17.70 -13.53 -1.31
CA GLY A 18 18.06 -13.29 0.09
C GLY A 18 17.76 -11.85 0.51
N ALA A 19 18.52 -11.32 1.46
CA ALA A 19 18.32 -9.96 1.97
C ALA A 19 18.35 -8.86 0.88
N ARG A 20 19.10 -9.08 -0.21
CA ARG A 20 19.20 -8.15 -1.34
C ARG A 20 17.86 -7.93 -2.03
N GLY A 21 16.96 -8.93 -2.02
CA GLY A 21 15.64 -8.85 -2.63
C GLY A 21 14.59 -8.11 -1.80
N LEU A 22 14.87 -7.77 -0.53
CA LEU A 22 13.89 -7.11 0.32
C LEU A 22 13.53 -5.72 -0.22
N ARG A 23 14.53 -4.96 -0.66
CA ARG A 23 14.34 -3.63 -1.23
C ARG A 23 13.49 -3.66 -2.49
N SER A 24 13.78 -4.57 -3.43
CA SER A 24 13.01 -4.66 -4.68
C SER A 24 11.56 -5.07 -4.44
N ILE A 25 11.30 -5.98 -3.50
CA ILE A 25 9.93 -6.34 -3.12
C ILE A 25 9.19 -5.13 -2.53
N LEU A 26 9.86 -4.33 -1.70
CA LEU A 26 9.26 -3.14 -1.11
C LEU A 26 8.99 -2.06 -2.16
N GLU A 27 9.94 -1.82 -3.07
CA GLU A 27 9.78 -0.86 -4.18
C GLU A 27 8.62 -1.26 -5.12
N GLU A 28 8.48 -2.56 -5.44
CA GLU A 28 7.35 -3.07 -6.23
C GLU A 28 5.99 -2.75 -5.58
N ILE A 29 5.89 -2.85 -4.25
CA ILE A 29 4.66 -2.60 -3.50
C ILE A 29 4.41 -1.10 -3.32
N MET A 30 5.47 -0.31 -3.17
CA MET A 30 5.38 1.10 -2.80
C MET A 30 5.34 2.05 -3.98
N LEU A 31 5.56 1.58 -5.22
CA LEU A 31 5.77 2.45 -6.38
C LEU A 31 4.63 3.48 -6.57
N GLY A 32 3.38 3.05 -6.55
CA GLY A 32 2.22 3.93 -6.66
C GLY A 32 2.12 4.91 -5.50
N ALA A 33 2.17 4.40 -4.27
CA ALA A 33 2.13 5.22 -3.06
C ALA A 33 3.27 6.26 -2.98
N MET A 34 4.48 5.92 -3.42
CA MET A 34 5.63 6.84 -3.45
C MET A 34 5.44 8.00 -4.42
N TYR A 35 4.68 7.80 -5.49
CA TYR A 35 4.32 8.86 -6.43
C TYR A 35 3.17 9.72 -5.90
N GLU A 36 2.16 9.10 -5.30
CA GLU A 36 0.93 9.77 -4.89
C GLU A 36 1.10 10.58 -3.59
N ILE A 37 1.74 9.99 -2.56
CA ILE A 37 1.85 10.59 -1.23
C ILE A 37 2.52 11.97 -1.25
N PRO A 38 3.63 12.23 -1.98
CA PRO A 38 4.27 13.54 -2.00
C PRO A 38 3.36 14.70 -2.43
N SER A 39 2.35 14.42 -3.27
CA SER A 39 1.40 15.43 -3.75
C SER A 39 0.13 15.53 -2.88
N ARG A 40 -0.04 14.65 -1.89
CA ARG A 40 -1.22 14.58 -1.05
C ARG A 40 -0.95 15.11 0.36
N SER A 41 -1.64 16.17 0.74
CA SER A 41 -1.55 16.76 2.09
C SER A 41 -2.46 16.10 3.13
N ASP A 42 -3.39 15.24 2.69
CA ASP A 42 -4.39 14.60 3.53
C ASP A 42 -3.94 13.25 4.10
N VAL A 43 -2.88 12.64 3.55
CA VAL A 43 -2.37 11.33 3.96
C VAL A 43 -1.64 11.42 5.30
N ARG A 44 -2.06 10.60 6.28
CA ARG A 44 -1.44 10.50 7.61
C ARG A 44 -0.65 9.23 7.81
N LYS A 45 -1.05 8.14 7.17
CA LYS A 45 -0.43 6.83 7.34
C LYS A 45 -0.58 6.00 6.07
N CYS A 46 0.49 5.35 5.67
CA CYS A 46 0.47 4.28 4.67
C CYS A 46 0.56 2.94 5.41
N VAL A 47 -0.39 2.04 5.15
CA VAL A 47 -0.48 0.74 5.82
C VAL A 47 -0.26 -0.39 4.82
N ILE A 48 0.76 -1.20 5.08
CA ILE A 48 1.07 -2.42 4.34
C ILE A 48 0.74 -3.63 5.22
N THR A 49 -0.16 -4.47 4.73
CA THR A 49 -0.57 -5.74 5.37
C THR A 49 0.03 -6.94 4.65
N LYS A 50 -0.15 -8.14 5.21
CA LYS A 50 0.32 -9.39 4.59
C LYS A 50 -0.35 -9.61 3.23
N GLU A 51 -1.65 -9.34 3.15
CA GLU A 51 -2.47 -9.53 1.97
C GLU A 51 -2.00 -8.65 0.82
N ILE A 52 -1.58 -7.41 1.12
CA ILE A 52 -0.98 -6.49 0.15
C ILE A 52 0.32 -7.09 -0.43
N VAL A 53 1.19 -7.63 0.42
CA VAL A 53 2.46 -8.24 0.00
C VAL A 53 2.26 -9.49 -0.86
N GLU A 54 1.32 -10.35 -0.47
CA GLU A 54 1.05 -11.64 -1.12
C GLU A 54 0.35 -11.44 -2.48
N ASN A 55 -0.63 -10.55 -2.54
CA ASN A 55 -1.45 -10.33 -3.74
C ASN A 55 -0.99 -9.16 -4.61
N ARG A 56 0.09 -8.45 -4.24
CA ARG A 56 0.61 -7.27 -4.96
C ARG A 56 -0.46 -6.18 -5.13
N LEU A 57 -1.18 -5.88 -4.05
CA LEU A 57 -2.16 -4.80 -4.03
C LEU A 57 -1.48 -3.46 -3.74
N GLU A 58 -2.18 -2.37 -4.01
CA GLU A 58 -1.75 -1.04 -3.59
C GLU A 58 -1.83 -0.88 -2.06
N PRO A 59 -0.88 -0.16 -1.43
CA PRO A 59 -0.95 0.14 0.00
C PRO A 59 -2.19 0.95 0.39
N THR A 60 -2.73 0.69 1.58
CA THR A 60 -3.87 1.47 2.09
C THR A 60 -3.41 2.80 2.67
N LEU A 61 -3.93 3.91 2.14
CA LEU A 61 -3.66 5.26 2.64
C LEU A 61 -4.77 5.70 3.60
N VAL A 62 -4.38 6.04 4.84
CA VAL A 62 -5.28 6.61 5.85
C VAL A 62 -5.18 8.13 5.77
N THR A 63 -6.33 8.78 5.56
CA THR A 63 -6.41 10.23 5.36
C THR A 63 -7.10 10.92 6.53
N VAL A 64 -6.89 12.23 6.67
CA VAL A 64 -7.72 13.04 7.57
C VAL A 64 -9.09 13.27 6.96
N THR A 65 -10.13 12.76 7.62
CA THR A 65 -11.49 13.29 7.42
C THR A 65 -11.61 14.55 8.27
N THR A 66 -11.52 15.73 7.69
CA THR A 66 -12.01 16.94 8.35
C THR A 66 -13.52 16.77 8.52
N SER A 67 -13.97 16.60 9.77
CA SER A 67 -15.39 16.68 10.10
C SER A 67 -15.88 18.08 9.73
N GLY A 68 -16.43 18.21 8.52
CA GLY A 68 -16.81 19.49 7.95
C GLY A 68 -16.90 19.54 6.42
N SER A 69 -17.37 18.49 5.75
CA SER A 69 -18.17 18.64 4.52
C SER A 69 -18.85 17.32 4.15
N LYS A 70 -20.16 17.38 3.95
CA LYS A 70 -21.01 16.32 3.43
C LYS A 70 -21.26 16.61 1.94
N ALA A 71 -21.17 15.56 1.13
CA ALA A 71 -21.87 15.29 -0.15
C ALA A 71 -21.09 15.35 -1.49
N ALA A 72 -21.48 14.35 -2.31
CA ALA A 72 -21.35 14.15 -3.77
C ALA A 72 -19.98 13.67 -4.29
N GLY A 73 -19.85 12.61 -5.11
CA GLY A 73 -20.78 11.69 -5.78
C GLY A 73 -19.95 10.52 -6.36
N GLY A 74 -20.49 9.50 -7.01
CA GLY A 74 -21.86 9.25 -7.41
C GLY A 74 -22.05 7.75 -7.65
N ALA A 75 -23.32 7.36 -7.70
CA ALA A 75 -23.71 6.13 -8.35
C ALA A 75 -23.33 6.19 -9.82
N GLU A 76 -22.57 5.21 -10.31
CA GLU A 76 -22.64 4.79 -11.70
C GLU A 76 -23.27 3.40 -11.74
N LEU A 77 -24.49 3.37 -12.27
CA LEU A 77 -25.09 2.20 -12.88
C LEU A 77 -24.16 1.68 -13.98
N SER A 78 -23.97 0.36 -14.04
CA SER A 78 -23.95 -0.41 -15.29
C SER A 78 -24.06 -1.90 -14.97
N ALA A 79 -25.30 -2.38 -14.83
CA ALA A 79 -25.83 -3.68 -15.27
C ALA A 79 -27.30 -3.78 -14.87
#